data_AF-A0A554IT67-F1
#
_entry.id   AF-A0A554IT67-F1
#
_cell.length_a   1.000
_cell.length_b   1.000
_cell.length_c   1.000
_cell.angle_alpha   90.00
_cell.angle_beta   90.00
_cell.angle_gamma   90.00
#
_symmetry.space_group_name_H-M   'P 1'
#
loop_
_entity.id
_entity.type
_entity.pdbx_description
1 polymer ?
#
loop_
_entity_poly.entity_id
_entity_poly.type
_entity_poly.pdbx_seq_one_letter_code
_entity_poly.pdbx_strand_id
1 'polypeptide(L)'
;MLTFTSPDGRSLLIETGNKTKLAFFPEKPLTGALTFLSKPEETPTEHVISWPGEYDLNGVSIRGIGQDQGGHVSFVIEAEGVRIAILPAPLHDWTDHELGLLGDVAIMAVQGDDSKIAQKIIEEVDPRVIVPLASEKSTINDVLRVIGAVGTAAVPEWKLKGGLPAEGRQVIVLET
;
A
#
# COMPACT_ATOMS: atom_id res chain seq x y z
N MET A 1 8.07 -5.02 14.97
CA MET A 1 6.61 -5.02 14.93
C MET A 1 6.19 -3.96 13.95
N LEU A 2 5.45 -4.35 12.91
CA LEU A 2 4.89 -3.43 11.93
C LEU A 2 3.73 -2.63 12.53
N THR A 3 3.77 -1.32 12.32
CA THR A 3 2.73 -0.37 12.72
C THR A 3 2.30 0.43 11.49
N PHE A 4 0.99 0.55 11.29
CA PHE A 4 0.35 1.20 10.15
C PHE A 4 -0.48 2.39 10.63
N THR A 5 -0.33 3.52 9.98
CA THR A 5 -1.15 4.73 10.16
C THR A 5 -1.43 5.38 8.80
N SER A 6 -2.47 6.22 8.71
CA SER A 6 -2.82 6.94 7.47
C SER A 6 -2.95 8.44 7.75
N PRO A 7 -1.84 9.21 7.73
CA PRO A 7 -1.81 10.61 8.17
C PRO A 7 -2.79 11.59 7.47
N ASP A 8 -3.30 11.22 6.30
CA ASP A 8 -4.21 12.03 5.49
C ASP A 8 -5.34 11.18 4.84
N GLY A 9 -5.47 9.91 5.25
CA GLY A 9 -6.42 8.94 4.67
C GLY A 9 -6.07 8.43 3.27
N ARG A 10 -5.08 9.04 2.60
CA ARG A 10 -4.65 8.71 1.24
C ARG A 10 -3.34 7.95 1.23
N SER A 11 -2.48 8.29 2.17
CA SER A 11 -1.15 7.73 2.35
C SER A 11 -1.14 6.61 3.38
N LEU A 12 -0.12 5.78 3.29
CA LEU A 12 0.16 4.77 4.30
C LEU A 12 1.55 5.02 4.88
N LEU A 13 1.62 5.20 6.19
CA LEU A 13 2.87 5.20 6.92
C LEU A 13 3.05 3.85 7.58
N ILE A 14 4.18 3.20 7.29
CA ILE A 14 4.59 1.94 7.90
C ILE A 14 5.84 2.19 8.74
N GLU A 15 5.75 1.93 10.04
CA GLU A 15 6.89 1.87 10.94
C GLU A 15 7.23 0.41 11.24
N THR A 16 8.47 0.02 10.97
CA THR A 16 8.99 -1.32 11.28
C THR A 16 9.54 -1.39 12.71
N GLY A 17 9.82 -2.59 13.18
CA GLY A 17 10.41 -2.86 14.49
C GLY A 17 11.78 -2.24 14.71
N ASN A 18 12.54 -1.99 13.65
CA ASN A 18 13.83 -1.29 13.72
C ASN A 18 13.70 0.24 13.54
N LYS A 19 12.48 0.78 13.65
CA LYS A 19 12.16 2.21 13.56
C LYS A 19 12.36 2.84 12.18
N THR A 20 12.48 2.03 11.15
CA THR A 20 12.40 2.52 9.77
C THR A 20 10.97 2.95 9.46
N LYS A 21 10.81 4.18 8.96
CA LYS A 21 9.53 4.77 8.59
C LYS A 21 9.44 4.92 7.08
N LEU A 22 8.42 4.32 6.48
CA LEU A 22 8.18 4.30 5.04
C LEU A 22 6.81 4.93 4.78
N ALA A 23 6.78 6.06 4.09
CA ALA A 23 5.57 6.82 3.79
C ALA A 23 5.21 6.65 2.32
N PHE A 24 4.09 6.01 2.02
CA PHE A 24 3.63 5.75 0.67
C PHE A 24 2.54 6.74 0.28
N PHE A 25 2.80 7.47 -0.81
CA PHE A 25 1.89 8.42 -1.45
C PHE A 25 1.39 9.56 -0.54
N PRO A 26 2.22 10.14 0.35
CA PRO A 26 1.79 11.29 1.13
C PRO A 26 1.65 12.53 0.23
N GLU A 27 0.70 13.41 0.56
CA GLU A 27 0.59 14.70 -0.14
C GLU A 27 1.85 15.57 0.05
N LYS A 28 2.54 15.38 1.18
CA LYS A 28 3.78 16.08 1.53
C LYS A 28 4.75 15.10 2.21
N PRO A 29 6.07 15.19 1.94
CA PRO A 29 7.06 14.38 2.63
C PRO A 29 6.92 14.45 4.15
N LEU A 30 6.98 13.30 4.81
CA LEU A 30 6.88 13.21 6.27
C LEU A 30 8.27 13.24 6.90
N THR A 31 8.47 14.14 7.87
CA THR A 31 9.76 14.29 8.55
C THR A 31 10.23 12.98 9.18
N GLY A 32 11.43 12.54 8.81
CA GLY A 32 12.03 11.31 9.33
C GLY A 32 11.47 10.02 8.76
N ALA A 33 10.70 10.09 7.66
CA ALA A 33 10.29 8.94 6.87
C ALA A 33 10.87 9.01 5.47
N LEU A 34 11.17 7.86 4.89
CA LEU A 34 11.47 7.77 3.47
C LEU A 34 10.16 7.80 2.69
N THR A 35 10.07 8.68 1.69
CA THR A 35 8.85 8.94 0.94
C THR A 35 8.84 8.16 -0.37
N PHE A 36 7.73 7.49 -0.65
CA PHE A 36 7.49 6.74 -1.87
C PHE A 36 6.38 7.40 -2.68
N LEU A 37 6.68 7.81 -3.91
CA LEU A 37 5.73 8.47 -4.80
C LEU A 37 5.25 7.52 -5.89
N SER A 38 3.97 7.63 -6.26
CA SER A 38 3.38 6.84 -7.34
C SER A 38 3.73 7.36 -8.73
N LYS A 39 4.22 8.59 -8.83
CA LYS A 39 4.67 9.22 -10.07
C LYS A 39 6.16 9.50 -9.96
N PRO A 40 6.99 9.01 -10.89
CA PRO A 40 8.40 9.32 -10.89
C PRO A 40 8.67 10.82 -11.01
N GLU A 41 9.71 11.26 -10.33
CA GLU A 41 10.25 12.61 -10.43
C GLU A 41 11.62 12.56 -11.09
N GLU A 42 11.89 13.44 -12.06
CA GLU A 42 13.20 13.49 -12.75
C GLU A 42 14.33 13.91 -11.80
N THR A 43 14.02 14.77 -10.83
CA THR A 43 14.95 15.26 -9.81
C THR A 43 14.37 15.02 -8.42
N PRO A 44 14.36 13.78 -7.92
CA PRO A 44 13.81 13.46 -6.61
C PRO A 44 14.65 14.15 -5.53
N THR A 45 13.97 14.65 -4.50
CA THR A 45 14.66 15.21 -3.32
C THR A 45 15.31 14.08 -2.50
N GLU A 46 16.22 14.48 -1.60
CA GLU A 46 16.81 13.55 -0.64
C GLU A 46 15.69 12.87 0.16
N HIS A 47 15.79 11.54 0.33
CA HIS A 47 14.77 10.71 0.97
C HIS A 47 13.46 10.46 0.18
N VAL A 48 13.48 10.62 -1.15
CA VAL A 48 12.37 10.22 -2.04
C VAL A 48 12.77 9.05 -2.92
N ILE A 49 11.87 8.07 -3.03
CA ILE A 49 11.89 7.00 -4.03
C ILE A 49 10.62 7.12 -4.87
N SER A 50 10.78 7.28 -6.18
CA SER A 50 9.63 7.48 -7.07
C SER A 50 9.72 6.68 -8.38
N TRP A 51 10.82 5.94 -8.57
CA TRP A 51 11.05 5.14 -9.77
C TRP A 51 10.80 3.64 -9.51
N PRO A 52 10.50 2.86 -10.56
CA PRO A 52 10.53 1.41 -10.49
C PRO A 52 11.93 0.90 -10.18
N GLY A 53 12.02 -0.26 -9.51
CA GLY A 53 13.29 -0.87 -9.18
C GLY A 53 13.25 -1.66 -7.88
N GLU A 54 14.41 -2.16 -7.48
CA GLU A 54 14.60 -2.84 -6.20
C GLU A 54 15.43 -1.96 -5.27
N TYR A 55 15.02 -1.88 -4.01
CA TYR A 55 15.66 -1.09 -2.97
C TYR A 55 15.79 -1.94 -1.71
N ASP A 56 16.89 -1.77 -0.96
CA ASP A 56 17.07 -2.35 0.37
C ASP A 56 17.34 -1.23 1.36
N LEU A 57 16.54 -1.17 2.42
CA LEU A 57 16.62 -0.13 3.42
C LEU A 57 16.50 -0.74 4.79
N ASN A 58 17.62 -0.79 5.52
CA ASN A 58 17.67 -1.32 6.88
C ASN A 58 17.04 -2.72 6.99
N GLY A 59 17.26 -3.59 5.99
CA GLY A 59 16.69 -4.94 5.96
C GLY A 59 15.20 -5.00 5.61
N VAL A 60 14.65 -3.92 5.06
CA VAL A 60 13.36 -3.94 4.35
C VAL A 60 13.65 -4.03 2.87
N SER A 61 13.18 -5.09 2.23
CA SER A 61 13.21 -5.21 0.78
C SER A 61 12.02 -4.47 0.19
N ILE A 62 12.26 -3.66 -0.85
CA ILE A 62 11.24 -2.87 -1.51
C ILE A 62 11.38 -3.06 -3.02
N ARG A 63 10.23 -3.24 -3.68
CA ARG A 63 10.13 -3.33 -5.13
C ARG A 63 9.12 -2.30 -5.62
N GLY A 64 9.59 -1.34 -6.42
CA GLY A 64 8.75 -0.48 -7.24
C GLY A 64 8.41 -1.20 -8.55
N ILE A 65 7.12 -1.47 -8.75
CA ILE A 65 6.57 -2.09 -9.96
C ILE A 65 6.13 -0.94 -10.89
N GLY A 66 6.85 -0.80 -11.99
CA GLY A 66 6.57 0.22 -13.00
C GLY A 66 5.39 -0.16 -13.89
N GLN A 67 4.48 0.79 -14.03
CA GLN A 67 3.25 0.74 -14.80
C GLN A 67 3.28 1.92 -15.79
N ASP A 68 2.50 1.85 -16.88
CA ASP A 68 2.47 2.88 -17.91
C ASP A 68 3.88 3.30 -18.39
N GLN A 69 4.66 2.31 -18.83
CA GLN A 69 6.07 2.49 -19.25
C GLN A 69 6.97 3.12 -18.17
N GLY A 70 6.61 2.93 -16.90
CA GLY A 70 7.31 3.47 -15.74
C GLY A 70 6.79 4.83 -15.28
N GLY A 71 5.77 5.42 -15.93
CA GLY A 71 5.15 6.68 -15.53
C GLY A 71 4.29 6.59 -14.26
N HIS A 72 4.02 5.37 -13.79
CA HIS A 72 3.33 5.11 -12.54
C HIS A 72 3.98 3.94 -11.79
N VAL A 73 3.97 3.98 -10.46
CA VAL A 73 4.67 3.01 -9.61
C VAL A 73 3.81 2.54 -8.46
N SER A 74 3.58 1.24 -8.41
CA SER A 74 3.08 0.54 -7.22
C SER A 74 4.24 -0.04 -6.42
N PHE A 75 4.10 -0.17 -5.10
CA PHE A 75 5.18 -0.69 -4.26
C PHE A 75 4.78 -2.00 -3.60
N VAL A 76 5.76 -2.90 -3.50
CA VAL A 76 5.69 -4.07 -2.63
C VAL A 76 6.85 -3.99 -1.67
N ILE A 77 6.59 -4.17 -0.39
CA ILE A 77 7.63 -4.27 0.64
C ILE A 77 7.58 -5.63 1.31
N GLU A 78 8.75 -6.11 1.71
CA GLU A 78 8.91 -7.27 2.58
C GLU A 78 9.64 -6.82 3.84
N ALA A 79 8.92 -6.84 4.96
CA ALA A 79 9.42 -6.44 6.26
C ALA A 79 8.93 -7.42 7.31
N GLU A 80 9.82 -7.87 8.20
CA GLU A 80 9.47 -8.78 9.29
C GLU A 80 8.78 -10.08 8.82
N GLY A 81 9.14 -10.58 7.63
CA GLY A 81 8.56 -11.78 7.03
C GLY A 81 7.13 -11.58 6.49
N VAL A 82 6.69 -10.32 6.34
CA VAL A 82 5.37 -9.97 5.82
C VAL A 82 5.51 -9.18 4.54
N ARG A 83 4.89 -9.68 3.48
CA ARG A 83 4.85 -9.03 2.16
C ARG A 83 3.60 -8.15 2.06
N ILE A 84 3.80 -6.87 1.74
CA ILE A 84 2.77 -5.83 1.78
C ILE A 84 2.77 -5.14 0.42
N ALA A 85 1.63 -5.14 -0.28
CA ALA A 85 1.44 -4.34 -1.49
C ALA A 85 0.77 -3.01 -1.15
N ILE A 86 1.22 -1.95 -1.81
CA ILE A 86 0.65 -0.61 -1.71
C ILE A 86 0.39 -0.11 -3.13
N LEU A 87 -0.89 -0.05 -3.48
CA LEU A 87 -1.39 0.23 -4.82
C LEU A 87 -2.00 1.64 -4.89
N PRO A 88 -1.36 2.60 -5.57
CA PRO A 88 -1.88 3.94 -5.76
C PRO A 88 -2.87 4.00 -6.92
N ALA A 89 -3.74 5.00 -6.89
CA ALA A 89 -4.55 5.40 -8.03
C ALA A 89 -3.68 6.14 -9.08
N PRO A 90 -4.07 6.15 -10.37
CA PRO A 90 -5.17 5.37 -10.92
C PRO A 90 -4.86 3.88 -10.99
N LEU A 91 -5.83 3.03 -10.66
CA LEU A 91 -5.71 1.60 -10.91
C LEU A 91 -5.85 1.30 -12.40
N HIS A 92 -5.10 0.32 -12.89
CA HIS A 92 -5.22 -0.25 -14.24
C HIS A 92 -5.42 -1.77 -14.16
N ASP A 93 -5.78 -2.40 -15.27
CA ASP A 93 -5.77 -3.87 -15.34
C ASP A 93 -4.33 -4.39 -15.23
N TRP A 94 -4.05 -5.15 -14.17
CA TRP A 94 -2.74 -5.75 -13.97
C TRP A 94 -2.54 -6.91 -14.94
N THR A 95 -1.35 -6.94 -15.55
CA THR A 95 -0.86 -8.04 -16.36
C THR A 95 -0.35 -9.19 -15.50
N ASP A 96 -0.29 -10.39 -16.05
CA ASP A 96 0.31 -11.56 -15.38
C ASP A 96 1.74 -11.28 -14.89
N HIS A 97 2.50 -10.44 -15.62
CA HIS A 97 3.83 -10.04 -15.21
C HIS A 97 3.82 -9.17 -13.95
N GLU A 98 2.96 -8.16 -13.91
CA GLU A 98 2.82 -7.28 -12.74
C GLU A 98 2.30 -8.05 -11.52
N LEU A 99 1.33 -8.95 -11.71
CA LEU A 99 0.86 -9.85 -10.64
C LEU A 99 1.97 -10.79 -10.16
N GLY A 100 2.78 -11.33 -11.08
CA GLY A 100 3.95 -12.13 -10.74
C GLY A 100 5.01 -11.36 -9.95
N LEU A 101 5.22 -10.07 -10.26
CA LEU A 101 6.09 -9.19 -9.47
C LEU A 101 5.49 -8.88 -8.10
N LEU A 102 4.17 -8.75 -8.01
CA LEU A 102 3.45 -8.52 -6.76
C LEU A 102 3.69 -9.68 -5.78
N GLY A 103 3.57 -10.92 -6.27
CA GLY A 103 3.81 -12.14 -5.51
C GLY A 103 2.74 -12.42 -4.46
N ASP A 104 3.06 -13.30 -3.51
CA ASP A 104 2.13 -13.70 -2.43
C ASP A 104 2.05 -12.63 -1.35
N VAL A 105 1.03 -11.78 -1.45
CA VAL A 105 0.85 -10.60 -0.60
C VAL A 105 -0.05 -10.91 0.58
N ALA A 106 0.47 -10.72 1.78
CA ALA A 106 -0.28 -10.87 3.01
C ALA A 106 -1.22 -9.69 3.30
N ILE A 107 -0.74 -8.47 3.02
CA ILE A 107 -1.44 -7.22 3.34
C ILE A 107 -1.47 -6.35 2.09
N MET A 108 -2.65 -5.92 1.67
CA MET A 108 -2.81 -5.01 0.54
C MET A 108 -3.41 -3.69 0.99
N ALA A 109 -2.69 -2.60 0.76
CA ALA A 109 -3.22 -1.25 0.83
C ALA A 109 -3.56 -0.76 -0.57
N VAL A 110 -4.78 -0.24 -0.78
CA VAL A 110 -5.27 0.06 -2.12
C VAL A 110 -6.11 1.33 -2.15
N GLN A 111 -5.82 2.20 -3.10
CA GLN A 111 -6.65 3.34 -3.47
C GLN A 111 -7.62 2.90 -4.57
N GLY A 112 -8.93 2.86 -4.28
CA GLY A 112 -9.93 2.31 -5.22
C GLY A 112 -10.64 3.37 -6.05
N ASP A 113 -9.94 4.02 -7.00
CA ASP A 113 -10.59 4.97 -7.91
C ASP A 113 -11.42 4.29 -9.01
N ASP A 114 -11.12 3.03 -9.35
CA ASP A 114 -12.00 2.14 -10.13
C ASP A 114 -12.37 0.89 -9.30
N SER A 115 -13.66 0.76 -8.98
CA SER A 115 -14.16 -0.31 -8.11
C SER A 115 -14.08 -1.71 -8.74
N LYS A 116 -14.17 -1.82 -10.08
CA LYS A 116 -14.10 -3.12 -10.77
C LYS A 116 -12.68 -3.61 -10.84
N ILE A 117 -11.74 -2.71 -11.16
CA ILE A 117 -10.31 -3.04 -11.19
C ILE A 117 -9.83 -3.39 -9.78
N ALA A 118 -10.21 -2.59 -8.76
CA ALA A 118 -9.90 -2.90 -7.37
C ALA A 118 -10.43 -4.29 -6.95
N GLN A 119 -11.68 -4.62 -7.32
CA GLN A 119 -12.26 -5.93 -7.02
C GLN A 119 -11.43 -7.06 -7.64
N LYS A 120 -11.13 -6.95 -8.94
CA LYS A 120 -10.39 -7.96 -9.68
C LYS A 120 -9.01 -8.21 -9.06
N ILE A 121 -8.24 -7.15 -8.80
CA ILE A 121 -6.90 -7.28 -8.18
C ILE A 121 -7.00 -7.94 -6.79
N ILE A 122 -7.97 -7.52 -5.97
CA ILE A 122 -8.16 -8.08 -4.63
C ILE A 122 -8.54 -9.56 -4.69
N GLU A 123 -9.37 -9.97 -5.64
CA GLU A 123 -9.78 -11.37 -5.83
C GLU A 123 -8.64 -12.23 -6.38
N GLU A 124 -7.83 -11.72 -7.30
CA GLU A 124 -6.69 -12.42 -7.89
C GLU A 124 -5.53 -12.60 -6.90
N VAL A 125 -5.27 -11.59 -6.06
CA VAL A 125 -4.19 -11.63 -5.07
C VAL A 125 -4.60 -12.34 -3.78
N ASP A 126 -5.88 -12.29 -3.42
CA ASP A 126 -6.45 -12.83 -2.18
C ASP A 126 -5.67 -12.49 -0.88
N PRO A 127 -5.46 -11.19 -0.58
CA PRO A 127 -4.72 -10.80 0.61
C PRO A 127 -5.49 -11.13 1.90
N ARG A 128 -4.75 -11.51 2.95
CA ARG A 128 -5.31 -11.78 4.30
C ARG A 128 -5.82 -10.52 4.98
N VAL A 129 -5.18 -9.38 4.71
CA VAL A 129 -5.57 -8.07 5.25
C VAL A 129 -5.68 -7.04 4.14
N ILE A 130 -6.75 -6.25 4.18
CA ILE A 130 -6.94 -5.11 3.27
C ILE A 130 -6.99 -3.81 4.07
N VAL A 131 -6.22 -2.83 3.62
CA VAL A 131 -6.19 -1.45 4.12
C VAL A 131 -6.70 -0.53 3.01
N PRO A 132 -8.00 -0.20 2.99
CA PRO A 132 -8.53 0.74 2.00
C PRO A 132 -7.99 2.15 2.24
N LEU A 133 -7.57 2.82 1.16
CA LEU A 133 -7.10 4.20 1.16
C LEU A 133 -7.97 5.06 0.24
N ALA A 134 -8.07 6.35 0.55
CA ALA A 134 -8.67 7.33 -0.34
C ALA A 134 -7.70 7.73 -1.47
N SER A 135 -8.23 8.36 -2.51
CA SER A 135 -7.43 8.98 -3.57
C SER A 135 -7.89 10.43 -3.82
N GLU A 136 -7.39 11.06 -4.87
CA GLU A 136 -7.93 12.33 -5.36
C GLU A 136 -9.37 12.17 -5.90
N LYS A 137 -9.72 11.00 -6.44
CA LYS A 137 -10.98 10.76 -7.14
C LYS A 137 -11.94 9.82 -6.41
N SER A 138 -11.51 9.22 -5.30
CA SER A 138 -12.32 8.25 -4.54
C SER A 138 -12.10 8.35 -3.04
N THR A 139 -13.06 7.80 -2.32
CA THR A 139 -13.08 7.71 -0.86
C THR A 139 -12.79 6.27 -0.41
N ILE A 140 -12.41 6.11 0.85
CA ILE A 140 -12.27 4.78 1.49
C ILE A 140 -13.55 3.93 1.30
N ASN A 141 -14.74 4.56 1.33
CA ASN A 141 -16.01 3.86 1.16
C ASN A 141 -16.17 3.19 -0.20
N ASP A 142 -15.49 3.68 -1.24
CA ASP A 142 -15.57 3.07 -2.57
C ASP A 142 -14.87 1.70 -2.58
N VAL A 143 -13.72 1.58 -1.90
CA VAL A 143 -13.06 0.29 -1.68
C VAL A 143 -13.88 -0.60 -0.72
N LEU A 144 -14.40 -0.03 0.37
CA LEU A 144 -15.17 -0.80 1.36
C LEU A 144 -16.42 -1.46 0.77
N ARG A 145 -17.09 -0.81 -0.19
CA ARG A 145 -18.23 -1.40 -0.91
C ARG A 145 -17.84 -2.63 -1.70
N VAL A 146 -16.70 -2.56 -2.40
CA VAL A 146 -16.18 -3.66 -3.22
C VAL A 146 -15.89 -4.90 -2.38
N ILE A 147 -15.31 -4.71 -1.19
CA ILE A 147 -14.93 -5.82 -0.31
C ILE A 147 -16.02 -6.18 0.72
N GLY A 148 -17.22 -5.59 0.62
CA GLY A 148 -18.36 -5.89 1.50
C GLY A 148 -18.16 -5.48 2.97
N ALA A 149 -17.33 -4.47 3.24
CA ALA A 149 -16.94 -4.03 4.59
C ALA A 149 -17.40 -2.60 4.93
N VAL A 150 -18.50 -2.14 4.33
CA VAL A 150 -19.07 -0.81 4.63
C VAL A 150 -19.46 -0.76 6.11
N GLY A 151 -19.06 0.30 6.81
CA GLY A 151 -19.34 0.50 8.23
C GLY A 151 -18.28 -0.09 9.18
N THR A 152 -17.18 -0.64 8.67
CA THR A 152 -16.02 -1.00 9.50
C THR A 152 -15.53 0.23 10.27
N ALA A 153 -15.37 0.08 11.58
CA ALA A 153 -14.89 1.15 12.45
C ALA A 153 -13.42 1.48 12.15
N ALA A 154 -13.11 2.77 12.10
CA ALA A 154 -11.74 3.26 11.95
C ALA A 154 -10.96 3.12 13.27
N VAL A 155 -9.64 2.96 13.14
CA VAL A 155 -8.71 2.97 14.27
C VAL A 155 -7.54 3.94 13.98
N PRO A 156 -6.98 4.63 14.99
CA PRO A 156 -5.90 5.59 14.79
C PRO A 156 -4.60 4.95 14.30
N GLU A 157 -4.36 3.71 14.72
CA GLU A 157 -3.21 2.91 14.33
C GLU A 157 -3.58 1.45 14.31
N TRP A 158 -2.93 0.68 13.44
CA TRP A 158 -2.98 -0.76 13.46
C TRP A 158 -1.58 -1.36 13.64
N LYS A 159 -1.46 -2.30 14.57
CA LYS A 159 -0.21 -2.98 14.90
C LYS A 159 -0.37 -4.45 14.62
N LEU A 160 0.49 -5.00 13.77
CA LEU A 160 0.46 -6.43 13.48
C LEU A 160 1.04 -7.20 14.69
N LYS A 161 0.14 -7.76 15.51
CA LYS A 161 0.48 -8.52 16.71
C LYS A 161 0.06 -9.97 16.56
N GLY A 162 0.98 -10.91 16.81
CA GLY A 162 0.65 -12.35 16.85
C GLY A 162 0.45 -13.03 15.49
N GLY A 163 0.62 -12.30 14.37
CA GLY A 163 0.54 -12.83 13.01
C GLY A 163 -0.68 -12.36 12.23
N LEU A 164 -0.83 -12.89 11.02
CA LEU A 164 -1.96 -12.61 10.12
C LEU A 164 -3.18 -13.46 10.52
N PRO A 165 -4.41 -13.06 10.14
CA PRO A 165 -5.61 -13.87 10.33
C PRO A 165 -5.45 -15.29 9.77
N ALA A 166 -5.73 -16.30 10.59
CA ALA A 166 -5.65 -17.71 10.17
C ALA A 166 -6.78 -18.09 9.20
N GLU A 167 -7.98 -17.50 9.39
CA GLU A 167 -9.16 -17.72 8.57
C GLU A 167 -9.80 -16.39 8.18
N GLY A 168 -10.37 -16.36 6.97
CA GLY A 168 -11.04 -15.20 6.42
C GLY A 168 -10.10 -14.05 6.06
N ARG A 169 -10.73 -12.91 5.76
CA ARG A 169 -10.09 -11.66 5.37
C ARG A 169 -10.40 -10.58 6.41
N GLN A 170 -9.37 -9.88 6.86
CA GLN A 170 -9.51 -8.75 7.77
C GLN A 170 -9.47 -7.43 7.00
N VAL A 171 -10.36 -6.50 7.34
CA VAL A 171 -10.34 -5.13 6.81
C VAL A 171 -9.96 -4.17 7.93
N ILE A 172 -8.97 -3.32 7.67
CA ILE A 172 -8.48 -2.33 8.64
C ILE A 172 -8.69 -0.94 8.06
N VAL A 173 -9.61 -0.17 8.65
CA VAL A 173 -9.81 1.24 8.30
C VAL A 173 -8.97 2.08 9.26
N LEU A 174 -8.08 2.91 8.72
CA LEU A 174 -7.26 3.82 9.52
C LEU A 174 -7.93 5.19 9.60
N GLU A 175 -7.87 5.82 10.77
CA GLU A 175 -8.27 7.23 10.93
C GLU A 175 -7.28 8.15 10.20
N THR A 176 -7.77 9.35 9.86
CA THR A 176 -7.02 10.43 9.21
C THR A 176 -6.58 11.49 10.22
#